data_AF-A0A662T387-F1
#
_entry.id   AF-A0A662T387-F1
#
_cell.length_a   1.000
_cell.length_b   1.000
_cell.length_c   1.000
_cell.angle_alpha   90.00
_cell.angle_beta   90.00
_cell.angle_gamma   90.00
#
_symmetry.space_group_name_H-M   'P 1'
#
loop_
_entity.id
_entity.type
_entity.pdbx_description
1 polymer ?
#
loop_
_entity_poly.entity_id
_entity_poly.type
_entity_poly.pdbx_seq_one_letter_code
_entity_poly.pdbx_strand_id
1 'polypeptide(L)'
;MGVRKISISIPEDLLAAVDSYARELGVSRSELISAILREKLKPREAEREYPTVLWKLKLKGSLKLRSPRRPGRRVGEWVVEEVSSDLLSTS
;
A
#
# COMPACT_ATOMS: atom_id res chain seq x y z
N MET A 1 -12.85 8.66 8.94
CA MET A 1 -11.48 9.19 8.75
C MET A 1 -11.36 10.43 9.62
N GLY A 2 -10.35 10.53 10.50
CA GLY A 2 -10.22 11.70 11.38
C GLY A 2 -9.75 12.93 10.60
N VAL A 3 -10.32 14.09 10.90
CA VAL A 3 -9.85 15.38 10.38
C VAL A 3 -8.86 15.96 11.37
N ARG A 4 -7.68 16.39 10.88
CA ARG A 4 -6.68 17.11 11.69
C ARG A 4 -6.57 18.54 11.17
N LYS A 5 -6.59 19.52 12.08
CA LYS A 5 -6.35 20.93 11.75
C LYS A 5 -4.86 21.17 11.60
N ILE A 6 -4.47 21.85 10.53
CA ILE A 6 -3.10 22.29 10.27
C ILE A 6 -3.12 23.80 10.16
N SER A 7 -2.15 24.47 10.78
CA SER A 7 -1.92 25.91 10.65
C SER A 7 -0.58 26.12 9.95
N ILE A 8 -0.56 26.95 8.92
CA ILE A 8 0.64 27.32 8.16
C ILE A 8 0.67 28.83 7.97
N SER A 9 1.86 29.40 7.85
CA SER A 9 2.04 30.78 7.39
C SER A 9 2.33 30.75 5.90
N ILE A 10 1.62 31.56 5.12
CA ILE A 10 1.82 31.71 3.68
C ILE A 10 1.73 33.19 3.29
N PRO A 11 2.33 33.61 2.17
CA PRO A 11 2.16 34.95 1.64
C PRO A 11 0.69 35.33 1.45
N GLU A 12 0.34 36.59 1.72
CA GLU A 12 -1.04 37.07 1.72
C GLU A 12 -1.65 37.10 0.32
N ASP A 13 -0.84 37.47 -0.67
CA ASP A 13 -1.17 37.43 -2.10
C ASP A 13 -1.51 36.00 -2.56
N LEU A 14 -0.74 35.01 -2.09
CA LEU A 14 -1.01 33.61 -2.40
C LEU A 14 -2.32 33.14 -1.76
N LEU A 15 -2.60 33.51 -0.51
CA LEU A 15 -3.86 33.15 0.15
C LEU A 15 -5.06 33.77 -0.59
N ALA A 16 -4.94 35.03 -1.02
CA ALA A 16 -5.98 35.71 -1.78
C ALA A 16 -6.28 35.00 -3.11
N ALA A 17 -5.24 34.55 -3.84
CA ALA A 17 -5.39 33.78 -5.07
C ALA A 17 -6.06 32.41 -4.83
N VAL A 18 -5.75 31.74 -3.72
CA VAL A 18 -6.42 30.48 -3.34
C VAL A 18 -7.89 30.72 -3.05
N ASP A 19 -8.22 31.81 -2.35
CA ASP A 19 -9.61 32.16 -2.02
C ASP A 19 -10.45 32.54 -3.23
N SER A 20 -9.89 33.30 -4.18
CA SER A 20 -10.59 33.62 -5.42
C SER A 20 -10.86 32.37 -6.23
N TYR A 21 -9.86 31.49 -6.38
CA TYR A 21 -10.01 30.24 -7.12
C TYR A 21 -11.02 29.29 -6.47
N ALA A 22 -11.03 29.19 -5.14
CA ALA A 22 -12.03 28.39 -4.41
C ALA A 22 -13.46 28.92 -4.65
N ARG A 23 -13.63 30.25 -4.65
CA ARG A 23 -14.93 30.90 -4.93
C ARG A 23 -15.40 30.65 -6.36
N GLU A 24 -14.51 30.76 -7.35
CA GLU A 24 -14.82 30.48 -8.77
C GLU A 24 -15.31 29.04 -8.97
N LEU A 25 -14.72 28.09 -8.23
CA LEU A 25 -15.11 26.68 -8.26
C LEU A 25 -16.33 26.35 -7.37
N GLY A 26 -16.81 27.29 -6.56
CA GLY A 26 -17.91 27.07 -5.63
C GLY A 26 -17.60 26.08 -4.49
N VAL A 27 -16.32 25.90 -4.15
CA VAL A 27 -15.85 24.96 -3.12
C VAL A 27 -15.23 25.69 -1.93
N SER A 28 -15.10 24.99 -0.80
CA SER A 28 -14.41 25.55 0.35
C SER A 28 -12.89 25.59 0.12
N ARG A 29 -12.19 26.55 0.75
CA ARG A 29 -10.72 26.59 0.76
C ARG A 29 -10.09 25.25 1.18
N SER A 30 -10.61 24.66 2.24
CA SER A 30 -10.12 23.37 2.76
C SER A 30 -10.29 22.23 1.78
N GLU A 31 -11.41 22.21 1.05
CA GLU A 31 -11.70 21.21 0.01
C GLU A 31 -10.75 21.37 -1.18
N LEU A 32 -10.59 22.60 -1.67
CA LEU A 32 -9.64 22.92 -2.74
C LEU A 32 -8.21 22.48 -2.37
N ILE A 33 -7.73 22.91 -1.21
CA ILE A 33 -6.38 22.56 -0.73
C ILE A 33 -6.25 21.04 -0.59
N SER A 34 -7.25 20.36 -0.02
CA SER A 34 -7.23 18.91 0.14
C SER A 34 -7.20 18.18 -1.22
N ALA A 35 -7.94 18.65 -2.22
CA ALA A 35 -7.97 18.08 -3.56
C ALA A 35 -6.60 18.22 -4.25
N ILE A 36 -6.02 19.42 -4.22
CA ILE A 36 -4.68 19.69 -4.76
C ILE A 36 -3.64 18.84 -4.04
N LEU A 37 -3.67 18.76 -2.72
CA LEU A 37 -2.74 17.93 -1.96
C LEU A 37 -2.89 16.45 -2.30
N ARG A 38 -4.10 15.93 -2.50
CA ARG A 38 -4.30 14.54 -2.96
C ARG A 38 -3.75 14.30 -4.35
N GLU A 39 -3.99 15.23 -5.28
CA GLU A 39 -3.51 15.15 -6.66
C GLU A 39 -1.98 15.20 -6.71
N LYS A 40 -1.36 16.15 -6.01
CA LYS A 40 0.09 16.41 -6.07
C LYS A 40 0.90 15.44 -5.24
N LEU A 41 0.44 15.10 -4.05
CA LEU A 41 1.17 14.19 -3.18
C LEU A 41 0.98 12.74 -3.59
N LYS A 42 0.04 12.45 -4.53
CA LYS A 42 -0.44 11.11 -4.93
C LYS A 42 -0.18 10.17 -3.76
N PRO A 43 -0.85 10.38 -2.60
CA PRO A 43 -0.49 9.65 -1.40
C PRO A 43 -0.42 8.22 -1.88
N ARG A 44 0.79 7.62 -1.87
CA ARG A 44 0.93 6.21 -2.19
C ARG A 44 -0.14 5.64 -1.28
N GLU A 45 -1.25 5.15 -1.86
CA GLU A 45 -2.18 4.34 -1.09
C GLU A 45 -1.22 3.43 -0.39
N ALA A 46 -1.09 3.56 0.93
CA ALA A 46 -0.04 2.88 1.66
C ALA A 46 -0.21 1.45 1.23
N GLU A 47 0.69 1.01 0.35
CA GLU A 47 0.40 -0.05 -0.61
C GLU A 47 0.22 -1.22 0.32
N ARG A 48 -1.04 -1.58 0.58
CA ARG A 48 -1.42 -2.34 1.77
C ARG A 48 -0.56 -3.57 1.73
N GLU A 49 0.45 -3.62 2.59
CA GLU A 49 1.55 -4.59 2.59
C GLU A 49 1.56 -5.56 1.39
N TYR A 50 2.38 -5.20 0.38
CA TYR A 50 3.15 -6.08 -0.52
C TYR A 50 2.45 -6.84 -1.68
N PRO A 51 3.08 -6.89 -2.87
CA PRO A 51 2.83 -7.87 -3.90
C PRO A 51 3.80 -9.07 -3.76
N THR A 52 3.96 -9.64 -2.56
CA THR A 52 4.61 -10.94 -2.38
C THR A 52 3.60 -11.92 -1.80
N VAL A 53 3.62 -13.18 -2.24
CA VAL A 53 2.62 -14.23 -1.92
C VAL A 53 2.33 -14.38 -0.40
N LEU A 54 3.20 -13.83 0.46
CA LEU A 54 3.06 -13.72 1.91
C LEU A 54 1.78 -13.02 2.39
N TRP A 55 1.25 -12.01 1.68
CA TRP A 55 0.00 -11.37 2.10
C TRP A 55 -1.20 -12.31 1.99
N LYS A 56 -1.19 -13.24 1.02
CA LYS A 56 -2.19 -14.33 0.91
C LYS A 56 -2.09 -15.33 2.06
N LEU A 57 -0.88 -15.55 2.60
CA LEU A 57 -0.66 -16.45 3.74
C LEU A 57 -1.11 -15.82 5.08
N LYS A 58 -0.95 -14.50 5.23
CA LYS A 58 -1.43 -13.72 6.37
C LYS A 58 -2.98 -13.70 6.43
N LEU A 59 -3.64 -13.58 5.28
CA LEU A 59 -5.12 -13.58 5.16
C LEU A 59 -5.78 -14.92 5.49
N LYS A 60 -5.12 -16.04 5.18
CA LYS A 60 -5.63 -17.38 5.51
C LYS A 60 -5.45 -17.76 6.99
N GLY A 61 -5.01 -16.82 7.82
CA GLY A 61 -4.69 -17.10 9.21
C GLY A 61 -3.59 -18.15 9.31
N SER A 62 -2.48 -17.99 8.58
CA SER A 62 -1.24 -18.75 8.85
C SER A 62 -0.51 -18.06 10.01
N LEU A 63 -1.19 -17.86 11.15
CA LEU A 63 -1.09 -18.70 12.36
C LEU A 63 0.31 -18.64 12.97
N LYS A 64 0.38 -18.08 14.19
CA LYS A 64 1.48 -18.22 15.14
C LYS A 64 2.12 -19.59 14.96
N LEU A 65 3.38 -19.63 14.57
CA LEU A 65 4.12 -20.88 14.47
C LEU A 65 4.08 -21.63 15.82
N ARG A 66 3.23 -22.65 15.86
CA ARG A 66 3.46 -23.95 16.49
C ARG A 66 2.94 -24.98 15.47
N SER A 67 3.59 -26.11 15.18
CA SER A 67 4.89 -26.67 15.51
C SER A 67 5.09 -27.80 14.48
N PRO A 68 6.20 -27.91 13.72
CA PRO A 68 6.51 -29.17 13.07
C PRO A 68 6.87 -30.16 14.18
N ARG A 69 5.93 -31.01 14.60
CA ARG A 69 6.29 -32.20 15.38
C ARG A 69 6.84 -33.21 14.37
N ARG A 70 8.08 -33.66 14.59
CA ARG A 70 8.69 -34.70 13.77
C ARG A 70 7.72 -35.90 13.70
N PRO A 71 7.29 -36.34 12.51
CA PRO A 71 6.42 -37.50 12.39
C PRO A 71 7.13 -38.73 12.97
N GLY A 72 6.45 -39.49 13.83
CA GLY A 72 6.95 -40.73 14.43
C GLY A 72 7.11 -41.90 13.45
N ARG A 73 7.11 -41.64 12.14
CA ARG A 73 7.38 -42.60 11.07
C ARG A 73 8.42 -41.98 10.14
N ARG A 74 9.36 -42.79 9.63
CA ARG A 74 10.23 -42.37 8.53
C ARG A 74 9.34 -42.00 7.35
N VAL A 75 9.27 -40.70 7.07
CA VAL A 75 8.89 -40.23 5.73
C VAL A 75 10.00 -40.76 4.81
N GLY A 76 9.60 -41.45 3.74
CA GLY A 76 10.53 -42.04 2.77
C GLY A 76 11.48 -41.01 2.15
N GLU A 77 12.37 -41.48 1.29
CA GLU A 77 13.34 -40.61 0.62
C GLU A 77 12.66 -39.43 -0.09
N TRP A 78 13.26 -38.25 0.09
CA TRP A 78 12.86 -37.07 -0.64
C TRP A 78 13.18 -37.27 -2.11
N VAL A 79 12.15 -37.29 -2.95
CA VAL A 79 12.32 -37.15 -4.39
C VAL A 79 12.44 -35.67 -4.67
N VAL A 80 13.64 -35.22 -5.01
CA VAL A 80 13.87 -33.86 -5.53
C VAL A 80 13.58 -33.91 -7.03
N GLU A 81 12.49 -33.28 -7.45
CA GLU A 81 12.28 -33.00 -8.86
C GLU A 81 13.06 -31.73 -9.20
N GLU A 82 14.14 -31.87 -9.97
CA GLU A 82 14.82 -30.74 -10.56
C GLU A 82 13.93 -30.16 -11.66
N VAL A 83 13.33 -29.00 -11.37
CA VAL A 83 12.75 -28.16 -12.42
C VAL A 83 13.92 -27.45 -13.09
N SER A 84 14.42 -28.02 -14.19
CA SER A 84 15.37 -27.34 -15.06
C SER A 84 14.76 -26.02 -15.51
N SER A 85 15.42 -24.91 -15.17
CA SER A 85 15.07 -23.56 -15.62
C SER A 85 15.42 -23.32 -17.09
N ASP A 86 15.97 -24.31 -17.78
CA ASP A 86 16.44 -24.20 -19.15
C ASP A 86 15.45 -24.81 -20.15
N LEU A 87 14.18 -24.98 -19.74
CA LEU A 87 13.07 -25.41 -20.58
C LEU A 87 11.82 -24.49 -20.54
N LEU A 88 12.01 -23.16 -20.50
CA LEU A 88 11.11 -22.15 -21.09
C LEU A 88 11.83 -21.42 -22.23
N SER A 89 11.48 -21.75 -23.48
CA SER A 89 12.27 -21.49 -24.71
C SER A 89 13.41 -20.53 -24.54
N THR A 90 14.58 -21.08 -24.21
CA THR A 90 14.88 -22.54 -24.22
C THR A 90 14.00 -23.38 -23.28
N SER A 91 13.21 -24.41 -23.69
CA SER A 91 11.91 -24.57 -24.43
C SER A 91 10.83 -25.18 -23.56
#